data_AF-A0A3A0G7T9-F1
#
_entry.id   AF-A0A3A0G7T9-F1
#
_cell.length_a   1.000
_cell.length_b   1.000
_cell.length_c   1.000
_cell.angle_alpha   90.00
_cell.angle_beta   90.00
_cell.angle_gamma   90.00
#
_symmetry.space_group_name_H-M   'P 1'
#
loop_
_entity.id
_entity.type
_entity.pdbx_description
1 polymer ?
#
loop_
_entity_poly.entity_id
_entity_poly.type
_entity_poly.pdbx_seq_one_letter_code
_entity_poly.pdbx_strand_id
1 'polypeptide(L)'
;MASPETSRSNRERDTADTALREQLGVTPGSFTRYRSDCQAQLSRLRCAKMAVVDRGMRSLVEKVEGTLDAIILNVSQDPDDIREEIALPSVMSRLADTIDEYLRLASTPGHPPQTLERLRDITALTSDGSRWLGRLLERMKANDGDGVLARVQVLSALFRSDEKHRRDGMN
;
A
#
# COMPACT_ATOMS: atom_id res chain seq x y z
N MET A 1 -22.45 38.64 -22.73
CA MET A 1 -21.12 39.19 -22.38
C MET A 1 -20.59 38.37 -21.22
N ALA A 2 -19.69 37.42 -21.47
CA ALA A 2 -19.12 36.56 -20.43
C ALA A 2 -17.99 37.30 -19.73
N SER A 3 -18.05 37.37 -18.40
CA SER A 3 -17.10 38.11 -17.57
C SER A 3 -15.67 37.56 -17.70
N PRO A 4 -14.65 38.41 -17.92
CA PRO A 4 -13.26 38.00 -18.13
C PRO A 4 -12.55 37.47 -16.86
N GLU A 5 -13.18 37.55 -15.69
CA GLU A 5 -12.58 37.15 -14.41
C GLU A 5 -12.63 35.62 -14.17
N THR A 6 -13.59 34.91 -14.76
CA THR A 6 -13.71 33.45 -14.58
C THR A 6 -12.63 32.69 -15.35
N SER A 7 -12.22 33.20 -16.50
CA SER A 7 -11.19 32.57 -17.36
C SER A 7 -9.77 32.67 -16.79
N ARG A 8 -9.51 33.66 -15.92
CA ARG A 8 -8.21 33.83 -15.26
C ARG A 8 -8.05 32.87 -14.09
N SER A 9 -9.11 32.71 -13.29
CA SER A 9 -9.14 31.80 -12.14
C SER A 9 -9.01 30.31 -12.52
N ASN A 10 -9.54 29.90 -13.67
CA ASN A 10 -9.36 28.52 -14.16
C ASN A 10 -7.93 28.29 -14.69
N ARG A 11 -7.35 29.27 -15.41
CA ARG A 11 -5.99 29.14 -15.95
C ARG A 11 -4.92 29.08 -14.87
N GLU A 12 -5.08 29.85 -13.80
CA GLU A 12 -4.17 29.87 -12.63
C GLU A 12 -4.28 28.59 -11.79
N ARG A 13 -5.49 28.02 -11.67
CA ARG A 13 -5.68 26.70 -11.06
C ARG A 13 -5.01 25.60 -11.88
N ASP A 14 -5.23 25.57 -13.19
CA ASP A 14 -4.62 24.56 -14.06
C ASP A 14 -3.08 24.65 -14.07
N THR A 15 -2.50 25.85 -13.97
CA THR A 15 -1.04 26.02 -13.90
C THR A 15 -0.47 25.65 -12.54
N ALA A 16 -1.14 26.00 -11.44
CA ALA A 16 -0.74 25.56 -10.10
C ALA A 16 -0.82 24.04 -9.96
N ASP A 17 -1.86 23.43 -10.52
CA ASP A 17 -2.07 21.99 -10.54
C ASP A 17 -1.02 21.26 -11.37
N THR A 18 -0.63 21.83 -12.51
CA THR A 18 0.45 21.31 -13.38
C THR A 18 1.82 21.45 -12.71
N ALA A 19 2.11 22.57 -12.06
CA ALA A 19 3.38 22.79 -11.35
C ALA A 19 3.52 21.88 -10.13
N LEU A 20 2.43 21.59 -9.42
CA LEU A 20 2.41 20.61 -8.32
C LEU A 20 2.60 19.17 -8.84
N ARG A 21 1.98 18.82 -9.98
CA ARG A 21 2.19 17.54 -10.68
C ARG A 21 3.65 17.33 -11.11
N GLU A 22 4.31 18.37 -11.62
CA GLU A 22 5.73 18.32 -11.98
C GLU A 22 6.65 18.23 -10.74
N GLN A 23 6.36 18.97 -9.66
CA GLN A 23 7.14 18.90 -8.41
C GLN A 23 7.00 17.55 -7.69
N LEU A 24 5.84 16.89 -7.78
CA LEU A 24 5.62 15.55 -7.23
C LEU A 24 6.13 14.43 -8.15
N GLY A 25 6.67 14.75 -9.34
CA GLY A 25 7.15 13.77 -10.31
C GLY A 25 6.04 12.94 -10.97
N VAL A 26 4.78 13.39 -10.87
CA VAL A 26 3.61 12.67 -11.37
C VAL A 26 3.37 13.02 -12.84
N THR A 27 4.19 12.45 -13.74
CA THR A 27 3.94 12.45 -15.20
C THR A 27 2.96 11.33 -15.58
N PRO A 28 2.26 11.39 -16.74
CA PRO A 28 1.45 10.26 -17.23
C PRO A 28 2.23 8.93 -17.30
N GLY A 29 3.54 8.99 -17.59
CA GLY A 29 4.43 7.84 -17.53
C GLY A 29 4.68 7.31 -16.11
N SER A 30 4.73 8.20 -15.11
CA SER A 30 4.84 7.81 -13.70
C SER A 30 3.57 7.13 -13.17
N PHE A 31 2.38 7.55 -13.62
CA PHE A 31 1.12 6.90 -13.23
C PHE A 31 1.00 5.49 -13.82
N THR A 32 1.38 5.34 -15.08
CA THR A 32 1.40 4.04 -15.75
C THR A 32 2.33 3.07 -15.01
N ARG A 33 3.52 3.54 -14.61
CA ARG A 33 4.47 2.76 -13.81
C ARG A 33 3.93 2.44 -12.42
N TYR A 34 3.36 3.43 -11.72
CA TYR A 34 2.74 3.25 -10.41
C TYR A 34 1.67 2.16 -10.43
N ARG A 35 0.75 2.22 -11.39
CA ARG A 35 -0.31 1.22 -11.56
C ARG A 35 0.27 -0.16 -11.89
N SER A 36 1.27 -0.22 -12.77
CA SER A 36 1.97 -1.47 -13.10
C SER A 36 2.62 -2.09 -11.86
N ASP A 37 3.28 -1.29 -11.04
CA ASP A 37 3.94 -1.76 -9.81
C ASP A 37 2.90 -2.29 -8.81
N CYS A 38 1.80 -1.56 -8.58
CA CYS A 38 0.68 -2.03 -7.76
C CYS A 38 0.10 -3.36 -8.28
N GLN A 39 -0.17 -3.47 -9.59
CA GLN A 39 -0.71 -4.68 -10.18
C GLN A 39 0.24 -5.88 -10.07
N ALA A 40 1.55 -5.65 -10.20
CA ALA A 40 2.57 -6.68 -10.01
C ALA A 40 2.57 -7.20 -8.57
N GLN A 41 2.55 -6.30 -7.58
CA GLN A 41 2.49 -6.72 -6.17
C GLN A 41 1.17 -7.41 -5.81
N LEU A 42 0.04 -6.95 -6.37
CA LEU A 42 -1.25 -7.61 -6.15
C LEU A 42 -1.26 -9.04 -6.73
N SER A 43 -0.63 -9.23 -7.90
CA SER A 43 -0.48 -10.55 -8.51
C SER A 43 0.39 -11.47 -7.65
N ARG A 44 1.47 -10.95 -7.05
CA ARG A 44 2.27 -11.70 -6.07
C ARG A 44 1.43 -12.13 -4.86
N LEU A 45 0.64 -11.22 -4.28
CA LEU A 45 -0.24 -11.52 -3.15
C LEU A 45 -1.28 -12.60 -3.48
N ARG A 46 -1.85 -12.57 -4.68
CA ARG A 46 -2.77 -13.61 -5.19
C ARG A 46 -2.11 -14.97 -5.25
N CYS A 47 -0.91 -15.06 -5.82
CA CYS A 47 -0.14 -16.29 -5.84
C CYS A 47 0.20 -16.79 -4.44
N ALA A 48 0.65 -15.89 -3.56
CA ALA A 48 0.99 -16.22 -2.19
C ALA A 48 -0.23 -16.75 -1.40
N LYS A 49 -1.40 -16.13 -1.55
CA LYS A 49 -2.68 -16.60 -0.95
C LYS A 49 -2.97 -18.06 -1.28
N MET A 50 -2.75 -18.48 -2.53
CA MET A 50 -2.98 -19.86 -2.96
C MET A 50 -2.01 -20.85 -2.27
N ALA A 51 -0.80 -20.40 -1.93
CA ALA A 51 0.20 -21.20 -1.25
C ALA A 51 0.02 -21.25 0.29
N VAL A 52 -0.69 -20.29 0.90
CA VAL A 52 -0.95 -20.28 2.34
C VAL A 52 -1.90 -21.42 2.71
N VAL A 53 -1.43 -22.37 3.52
CA VAL A 53 -2.23 -23.52 4.00
C VAL A 53 -3.12 -23.13 5.19
N ASP A 54 -2.60 -22.29 6.10
CA ASP A 54 -3.33 -21.84 7.28
C ASP A 54 -4.57 -21.01 6.92
N ARG A 55 -5.73 -21.40 7.43
CA ARG A 55 -7.00 -20.77 7.08
C ARG A 55 -7.11 -19.33 7.58
N GLY A 56 -6.55 -19.04 8.76
CA GLY A 56 -6.58 -17.71 9.36
C GLY A 56 -5.75 -16.73 8.54
N MET A 57 -4.50 -17.08 8.26
CA MET A 57 -3.59 -16.31 7.43
C MET A 57 -4.13 -16.17 5.99
N ARG A 58 -4.69 -17.22 5.38
CA ARG A 58 -5.29 -17.12 4.05
C ARG A 58 -6.43 -16.10 4.01
N SER A 59 -7.30 -16.10 5.02
CA SER A 59 -8.40 -15.13 5.12
C SER A 59 -7.89 -13.69 5.30
N LEU A 60 -6.78 -13.51 6.02
CA LEU A 60 -6.12 -12.20 6.16
C LEU A 60 -5.55 -11.71 4.82
N VAL A 61 -4.84 -12.58 4.09
CA VAL A 61 -4.28 -12.25 2.77
C VAL A 61 -5.40 -11.94 1.77
N GLU A 62 -6.51 -12.69 1.80
CA GLU A 62 -7.69 -12.41 0.97
C GLU A 62 -8.29 -11.03 1.25
N LYS A 63 -8.38 -10.65 2.54
CA LYS A 63 -8.87 -9.31 2.92
C LYS A 63 -7.92 -8.21 2.46
N VAL A 64 -6.61 -8.41 2.59
CA VAL A 64 -5.58 -7.49 2.09
C VAL A 64 -5.71 -7.31 0.58
N GLU A 65 -5.79 -8.42 -0.16
CA GLU A 65 -5.95 -8.43 -1.62
C GLU A 65 -7.20 -7.64 -2.05
N GLY A 66 -8.37 -7.97 -1.51
CA GLY A 66 -9.62 -7.31 -1.89
C GLY A 66 -9.63 -5.81 -1.56
N THR A 67 -8.99 -5.41 -0.45
CA THR A 67 -8.86 -4.00 -0.10
C THR A 67 -7.92 -3.25 -1.06
N LEU A 68 -6.79 -3.88 -1.43
CA LEU A 68 -5.85 -3.31 -2.39
C LEU A 68 -6.45 -3.20 -3.80
N ASP A 69 -7.22 -4.19 -4.23
CA ASP A 69 -7.94 -4.15 -5.51
C ASP A 69 -8.89 -2.95 -5.56
N ALA A 70 -9.65 -2.72 -4.48
CA ALA A 70 -10.54 -1.57 -4.35
C ALA A 70 -9.79 -0.24 -4.34
N ILE A 71 -8.65 -0.15 -3.63
CA ILE A 71 -7.81 1.06 -3.63
C ILE A 71 -7.29 1.34 -5.04
N ILE A 72 -6.71 0.34 -5.73
CA ILE A 72 -6.19 0.49 -7.09
C ILE A 72 -7.28 0.90 -8.07
N LEU A 73 -8.50 0.36 -7.91
CA LEU A 73 -9.64 0.75 -8.74
C LEU A 73 -10.02 2.22 -8.52
N ASN A 74 -10.09 2.69 -7.27
CA ASN A 74 -10.39 4.10 -6.96
C ASN A 74 -9.32 5.04 -7.54
N VAL A 75 -8.03 4.75 -7.29
CA VAL A 75 -6.90 5.54 -7.84
C VAL A 75 -6.90 5.52 -9.38
N SER A 76 -7.40 4.45 -10.00
CA SER A 76 -7.49 4.36 -11.47
C SER A 76 -8.63 5.22 -12.04
N GLN A 77 -9.64 5.56 -11.24
CA GLN A 77 -10.78 6.39 -11.65
C GLN A 77 -10.49 7.88 -11.50
N ASP A 78 -9.70 8.26 -10.49
CA ASP A 78 -9.22 9.63 -10.29
C ASP A 78 -7.69 9.66 -10.07
N PRO A 79 -6.88 10.05 -11.09
CA PRO A 79 -5.43 10.15 -10.96
C PRO A 79 -4.96 11.24 -10.00
N ASP A 80 -5.79 12.20 -9.60
CA ASP A 80 -5.37 13.27 -8.69
C ASP A 80 -5.26 12.79 -7.24
N ASP A 81 -5.92 11.69 -6.88
CA ASP A 81 -5.78 10.98 -5.60
C ASP A 81 -4.39 10.34 -5.40
N ILE A 82 -3.62 10.11 -6.48
CA ILE A 82 -2.27 9.54 -6.42
C ILE A 82 -1.34 10.44 -5.59
N ARG A 83 -1.58 11.76 -5.62
CA ARG A 83 -0.74 12.76 -4.95
C ARG A 83 -0.73 12.59 -3.43
N GLU A 84 -1.77 11.98 -2.87
CA GLU A 84 -1.89 11.75 -1.44
C GLU A 84 -1.25 10.43 -0.98
N GLU A 85 -1.07 9.45 -1.88
CA GLU A 85 -0.62 8.08 -1.53
C GLU A 85 0.57 7.56 -2.36
N ILE A 86 1.63 8.38 -2.47
CA ILE A 86 2.88 8.07 -3.19
C ILE A 86 3.54 6.75 -2.75
N ALA A 87 3.22 6.23 -1.55
CA ALA A 87 3.87 5.04 -0.98
C ALA A 87 3.10 3.72 -1.13
N LEU A 88 1.92 3.69 -1.75
CA LEU A 88 1.13 2.46 -1.88
C LEU A 88 1.93 1.31 -2.53
N PRO A 89 2.67 1.48 -3.64
CA PRO A 89 3.46 0.40 -4.23
C PRO A 89 4.51 -0.17 -3.26
N SER A 90 5.16 0.70 -2.49
CA SER A 90 6.14 0.28 -1.49
C SER A 90 5.51 -0.47 -0.31
N VAL A 91 4.34 -0.04 0.15
CA VAL A 91 3.57 -0.75 1.18
C VAL A 91 3.13 -2.13 0.68
N MET A 92 2.64 -2.21 -0.55
CA MET A 92 2.26 -3.48 -1.18
C MET A 92 3.45 -4.43 -1.33
N SER A 93 4.60 -3.91 -1.77
CA SER A 93 5.83 -4.72 -1.88
C SER A 93 6.21 -5.32 -0.53
N ARG A 94 6.20 -4.51 0.55
CA ARG A 94 6.55 -5.00 1.89
C ARG A 94 5.56 -6.04 2.41
N LEU A 95 4.26 -5.84 2.19
CA LEU A 95 3.25 -6.85 2.54
C LEU A 95 3.48 -8.15 1.78
N ALA A 96 3.80 -8.07 0.48
CA ALA A 96 4.14 -9.26 -0.32
C ALA A 96 5.39 -9.96 0.24
N ASP A 97 6.45 -9.22 0.55
CA ASP A 97 7.69 -9.78 1.10
C ASP A 97 7.47 -10.41 2.49
N THR A 98 6.64 -9.80 3.34
CA THR A 98 6.23 -10.37 4.64
C THR A 98 5.47 -11.69 4.47
N ILE A 99 4.57 -11.79 3.49
CA ILE A 99 3.82 -13.02 3.23
C ILE A 99 4.72 -14.09 2.59
N ASP A 100 5.66 -13.70 1.73
CA ASP A 100 6.67 -14.62 1.20
C ASP A 100 7.55 -15.18 2.34
N GLU A 101 7.91 -14.36 3.33
CA GLU A 101 8.61 -14.82 4.52
C GLU A 101 7.76 -15.79 5.36
N TYR A 102 6.47 -15.51 5.53
CA TYR A 102 5.54 -16.44 6.18
C TYR A 102 5.58 -17.82 5.50
N LEU A 103 5.43 -17.86 4.17
CA LEU A 103 5.41 -19.10 3.40
C LEU A 103 6.70 -19.89 3.56
N ARG A 104 7.85 -19.20 3.53
CA ARG A 104 9.16 -19.83 3.73
C ARG A 104 9.28 -20.45 5.13
N LEU A 105 8.86 -19.74 6.17
CA LEU A 105 8.91 -20.22 7.55
C LEU A 105 7.89 -21.35 7.81
N ALA A 106 6.69 -21.24 7.26
CA ALA A 106 5.64 -22.25 7.37
C ALA A 106 6.00 -23.56 6.63
N SER A 107 6.91 -23.49 5.66
CA SER A 107 7.44 -24.66 4.95
C SER A 107 8.62 -25.31 5.67
N THR A 108 9.13 -24.73 6.77
CA THR A 108 10.30 -25.24 7.48
C THR A 108 9.92 -26.45 8.36
N PRO A 109 10.53 -27.63 8.18
CA PRO A 109 10.22 -28.82 8.97
C PRO A 109 10.58 -28.63 10.45
N GLY A 110 9.75 -29.16 11.35
CA GLY A 110 10.06 -29.25 12.78
C GLY A 110 9.87 -27.97 13.60
N HIS A 111 9.36 -26.89 12.98
CA HIS A 111 8.97 -25.59 13.59
C HIS A 111 9.56 -25.32 14.99
N PRO A 112 10.86 -24.96 15.08
CA PRO A 112 11.43 -24.58 16.37
C PRO A 112 10.63 -23.42 16.98
N PRO A 113 10.62 -23.25 18.32
CA PRO A 113 9.79 -22.23 18.98
C PRO A 113 9.92 -20.83 18.39
N GLN A 114 11.14 -20.44 18.02
CA GLN A 114 11.46 -19.16 17.37
C GLN A 114 10.78 -18.98 16.01
N THR A 115 10.59 -20.06 15.24
CA THR A 115 9.84 -20.05 13.97
C THR A 115 8.36 -19.84 14.23
N LEU A 116 7.80 -20.46 15.28
CA LEU A 116 6.39 -20.30 15.64
C LEU A 116 6.08 -18.87 16.13
N GLU A 117 6.97 -18.28 16.93
CA GLU A 117 6.88 -16.88 17.34
C GLU A 117 6.89 -15.95 16.13
N ARG A 118 7.86 -16.15 15.23
CA ARG A 118 7.98 -15.32 14.02
C ARG A 118 6.78 -15.46 13.07
N LEU A 119 6.19 -16.66 12.94
CA LEU A 119 4.95 -16.85 12.20
C LEU A 119 3.78 -16.07 12.80
N ARG A 120 3.71 -15.98 14.14
CA ARG A 120 2.70 -15.16 14.84
C ARG A 120 2.94 -13.68 14.63
N ASP A 121 4.18 -13.22 14.72
CA ASP A 121 4.55 -11.82 14.48
C ASP A 121 4.18 -11.38 13.06
N ILE A 122 4.51 -12.21 12.07
CA ILE A 122 4.14 -11.96 10.67
C ILE A 122 2.61 -11.93 10.49
N THR A 123 1.88 -12.82 11.16
CA THR A 123 0.40 -12.81 11.12
C THR A 123 -0.16 -11.53 11.74
N ALA A 124 0.40 -11.07 12.87
CA ALA A 124 -0.01 -9.83 13.52
C ALA A 124 0.26 -8.62 12.63
N LEU A 125 1.45 -8.55 12.03
CA LEU A 125 1.83 -7.47 11.13
C LEU A 125 0.93 -7.43 9.87
N THR A 126 0.59 -8.59 9.32
CA THR A 126 -0.35 -8.70 8.18
C THR A 126 -1.75 -8.22 8.56
N SER A 127 -2.21 -8.55 9.78
CA SER A 127 -3.49 -8.07 10.32
C SER A 127 -3.52 -6.55 10.50
N ASP A 128 -2.45 -5.96 11.03
CA ASP A 128 -2.34 -4.51 11.19
C ASP A 128 -2.27 -3.78 9.84
N GLY A 129 -1.54 -4.34 8.88
CA GLY A 129 -1.54 -3.90 7.49
C GLY A 129 -2.94 -3.92 6.88
N SER A 130 -3.69 -5.01 7.06
CA SER A 130 -5.08 -5.13 6.60
C SER A 130 -5.99 -4.05 7.21
N ARG A 131 -5.89 -3.79 8.51
CA ARG A 131 -6.68 -2.74 9.18
C ARG A 131 -6.32 -1.35 8.67
N TRP A 132 -5.04 -1.09 8.43
CA TRP A 132 -4.60 0.18 7.86
C TRP A 132 -5.16 0.39 6.47
N LEU A 133 -5.07 -0.62 5.60
CA LEU A 133 -5.63 -0.58 4.25
C LEU A 133 -7.13 -0.31 4.25
N GLY A 134 -7.87 -0.95 5.16
CA GLY A 134 -9.30 -0.68 5.32
C GLY A 134 -9.59 0.78 5.69
N ARG A 135 -8.82 1.35 6.62
CA ARG A 135 -8.93 2.77 7.01
C ARG A 135 -8.49 3.74 5.90
N LEU A 136 -7.63 3.31 4.99
CA LEU A 136 -7.27 4.08 3.82
C LEU A 136 -8.44 4.10 2.84
N LEU A 137 -8.95 2.91 2.48
CA LEU A 137 -10.07 2.77 1.56
C LEU A 137 -11.33 3.54 2.02
N GLU A 138 -11.69 3.46 3.30
CA GLU A 138 -12.85 4.19 3.82
C GLU A 138 -12.66 5.72 3.76
N ARG A 139 -11.42 6.21 3.88
CA ARG A 139 -11.13 7.64 3.74
C ARG A 139 -11.17 8.10 2.29
N MET A 140 -10.65 7.30 1.37
CA MET A 140 -10.79 7.56 -0.07
C MET A 140 -12.27 7.66 -0.46
N LYS A 141 -13.13 6.76 0.06
CA LYS A 141 -14.58 6.85 -0.16
C LYS A 141 -15.24 8.07 0.48
N ALA A 142 -14.69 8.59 1.57
CA ALA A 142 -15.26 9.71 2.31
C ALA A 142 -14.99 11.08 1.65
N ASN A 143 -14.11 11.15 0.63
CA ASN A 143 -13.85 12.35 -0.17
C ASN A 143 -13.33 13.56 0.66
N ASP A 144 -12.60 13.31 1.75
CA ASP A 144 -11.91 14.37 2.51
C ASP A 144 -10.55 14.64 1.87
N GLY A 145 -10.46 15.68 1.04
CA GLY A 145 -9.23 16.19 0.40
C GLY A 145 -8.21 16.82 1.37
N ASP A 146 -8.12 16.29 2.59
CA ASP A 146 -7.18 16.70 3.63
C ASP A 146 -6.24 15.52 3.98
N GLY A 147 -5.26 15.29 3.09
CA GLY A 147 -3.88 14.99 3.46
C GLY A 147 -3.60 13.59 4.00
N VAL A 148 -3.48 12.60 3.11
CA VAL A 148 -3.05 11.24 3.50
C VAL A 148 -1.54 11.11 3.82
N LEU A 149 -0.74 12.17 3.61
CA LEU A 149 0.71 12.16 3.85
C LEU A 149 1.13 11.78 5.29
N ALA A 150 0.27 12.00 6.29
CA ALA A 150 0.62 11.85 7.70
C ALA A 150 0.73 10.39 8.21
N ARG A 151 0.25 9.36 7.46
CA ARG A 151 0.18 7.97 7.99
C ARG A 151 0.87 6.88 7.17
N VAL A 152 1.36 7.17 5.97
CA VAL A 152 2.35 6.33 5.27
C VAL A 152 3.60 6.10 6.14
N GLN A 153 3.96 7.10 6.95
CA GLN A 153 5.05 7.00 7.91
C GLN A 153 4.80 5.91 8.95
N VAL A 154 3.55 5.63 9.32
CA VAL A 154 3.20 4.64 10.34
C VAL A 154 3.46 3.22 9.85
N LEU A 155 3.03 2.85 8.64
CA LEU A 155 3.39 1.53 8.08
C LEU A 155 4.88 1.45 7.78
N SER A 156 5.47 2.50 7.21
CA SER A 156 6.92 2.53 7.03
C SER A 156 7.71 2.50 8.34
N ALA A 157 7.13 2.89 9.46
CA ALA A 157 7.70 2.74 10.80
C ALA A 157 7.46 1.34 11.37
N LEU A 158 6.27 0.76 11.18
CA LEU A 158 5.96 -0.62 11.56
C LEU A 158 6.93 -1.60 10.86
N PHE A 159 7.13 -1.45 9.55
CA PHE A 159 8.09 -2.26 8.79
C PHE A 159 9.55 -1.91 9.08
N ARG A 160 9.90 -0.64 9.37
CA ARG A 160 11.27 -0.28 9.79
C ARG A 160 11.64 -0.83 11.16
N SER A 161 10.68 -0.89 12.08
CA SER A 161 10.90 -1.44 13.41
C SER A 161 11.17 -2.95 13.34
N ASP A 162 10.46 -3.66 12.45
CA ASP A 162 10.70 -5.07 12.16
C ASP A 162 12.07 -5.32 11.51
N GLU A 163 12.46 -4.48 10.55
CA GLU A 163 13.76 -4.57 9.88
C GLU A 163 14.94 -4.27 10.82
N LYS A 164 14.78 -3.34 11.77
CA LYS A 164 15.78 -3.09 12.81
C LYS A 164 15.90 -4.30 13.75
N HIS A 165 14.77 -4.87 14.18
CA HIS A 165 14.76 -6.07 15.03
C HIS A 165 15.42 -7.28 14.34
N ARG A 166 15.17 -7.46 13.03
CA ARG A 166 15.83 -8.47 12.21
C ARG A 166 17.34 -8.33 12.15
N ARG A 167 17.85 -7.09 12.13
CA ARG A 167 19.29 -6.80 12.00
C ARG A 167 20.01 -6.98 13.34
N ASP A 168 19.34 -6.63 14.44
CA ASP A 168 19.89 -6.73 15.80
C ASP A 168 19.86 -8.18 16.34
N GLY A 169 18.97 -9.04 15.85
CA GLY A 169 18.91 -10.47 16.21
C GLY A 169 19.83 -11.42 15.43
N MET A 170 20.69 -10.89 14.54
CA MET A 170 21.69 -11.65 13.77
C MET A 170 23.14 -11.39 14.21
N ASN A 171 23.35 -10.75 15.37
CA ASN A 171 24.66 -10.55 16.00
C ASN A 171 24.81 -11.38 17.27
#